data_AF-A0A6S9HVM1-F1
#
_entry.id   AF-A0A6S9HVM1-F1
#
_cell.length_a   1.000
_cell.length_b   1.000
_cell.length_c   1.000
_cell.angle_alpha   90.00
_cell.angle_beta   90.00
_cell.angle_gamma   90.00
#
_symmetry.space_group_name_H-M   'P 1'
#
loop_
_entity.id
_entity.type
_entity.pdbx_description
1 polymer ?
#
loop_
_entity_poly.entity_id
_entity_poly.type
_entity_poly.pdbx_seq_one_letter_code
_entity_poly.pdbx_strand_id
1 'polypeptide(L)'
;MGKMPALVTETGEAIPESDTIARWLLYTYADRSPSFVPADVKEHTLAGILTRWHDCYLQPIQGALYKAAPNWGLASRAETVREIVRQLGVVEGLVSESGPYLTGAELSLADATVFPTCIFFAFMLPKFGYETDAFFGPKLKRWWEHMTTSEAVAMRIHAEVLGALDGWEAAGRWDTILGAGLRDDAPATIFDKIIAKEIPADVLYEDDKCLAFRDINPAAPTHFLVIPKQREGLTQLRNATEDHVGLLGHLMLVAGRVATEQNLEGFRVVVNDGAQGGQEVFHLHLHVLGGRQMSWPPG
;
A
#
# COMPACT_ATOMS: atom_id res chain seq x y z
N MET A 1 12.21 -25.10 4.25
CA MET A 1 11.71 -24.02 3.37
C MET A 1 12.00 -22.61 3.90
N GLY A 2 12.51 -22.43 5.14
CA GLY A 2 12.90 -21.11 5.65
C GLY A 2 11.76 -20.12 5.88
N LYS A 3 10.51 -20.54 5.67
CA LYS A 3 9.31 -19.76 5.96
C LYS A 3 8.86 -20.02 7.39
N MET A 4 8.43 -18.95 8.06
CA MET A 4 7.83 -18.98 9.39
C MET A 4 6.35 -18.56 9.29
N PRO A 5 5.46 -19.10 10.15
CA PRO A 5 5.74 -20.09 11.20
C PRO A 5 5.91 -21.52 10.66
N ALA A 6 6.58 -22.36 11.45
CA ALA A 6 6.66 -23.81 11.26
C ALA A 6 6.48 -24.50 12.62
N LEU A 7 5.56 -25.47 12.68
CA LEU A 7 5.37 -26.34 13.83
C LEU A 7 6.25 -27.58 13.69
N VAL A 8 6.99 -27.95 14.74
CA VAL A 8 7.72 -29.22 14.80
C VAL A 8 6.94 -30.18 15.70
N THR A 9 6.52 -31.31 15.18
CA THR A 9 5.75 -32.33 15.93
C THR A 9 6.66 -33.11 16.88
N GLU A 10 6.07 -33.89 17.79
CA GLU A 10 6.81 -34.79 18.69
C GLU A 10 7.65 -35.83 17.94
N THR A 11 7.26 -36.20 16.72
CA THR A 11 8.00 -37.13 15.85
C THR A 11 9.11 -36.45 15.05
N GLY A 12 9.29 -35.13 15.20
CA GLY A 12 10.30 -34.33 14.49
C GLY A 12 9.88 -33.88 13.09
N GLU A 13 8.62 -34.08 12.69
CA GLU A 13 8.09 -33.61 11.41
C GLU A 13 7.83 -32.09 11.46
N ALA A 14 8.21 -31.37 10.41
CA ALA A 14 7.98 -29.93 10.30
C ALA A 14 6.77 -29.64 9.41
N ILE A 15 5.76 -28.99 9.99
CA ILE A 15 4.53 -28.54 9.31
C ILE A 15 4.63 -27.01 9.11
N PRO A 16 4.81 -26.52 7.86
CA PRO A 16 4.81 -25.10 7.57
C PRO A 16 3.40 -24.54 7.29
N GLU A 17 3.30 -23.21 7.16
CA GLU A 17 2.09 -22.44 6.83
C GLU A 17 1.08 -22.35 7.99
N SER A 18 0.68 -21.12 8.33
CA SER A 18 -0.13 -20.85 9.54
C SER A 18 -1.49 -21.54 9.53
N ASP A 19 -2.22 -21.54 8.41
CA ASP A 19 -3.52 -22.22 8.30
C ASP A 19 -3.38 -23.75 8.41
N THR A 20 -2.37 -24.33 7.75
CA THR A 20 -2.08 -25.76 7.84
C THR A 20 -1.74 -26.18 9.28
N ILE A 21 -0.90 -25.40 9.97
CA ILE A 21 -0.55 -25.63 11.37
C ILE A 21 -1.81 -25.55 12.25
N ALA A 22 -2.63 -24.50 12.08
CA ALA A 22 -3.84 -24.32 12.86
C ALA A 22 -4.83 -25.47 12.68
N ARG A 23 -5.06 -25.91 11.43
CA ARG A 23 -5.93 -27.06 11.14
C ARG A 23 -5.37 -28.36 11.71
N TRP A 24 -4.06 -28.58 11.59
CA TRP A 24 -3.42 -29.74 12.20
C TRP A 24 -3.64 -29.78 13.71
N LEU A 25 -3.48 -28.64 14.40
CA LEU A 25 -3.74 -28.53 15.84
C LEU A 25 -5.21 -28.84 16.17
N LEU A 26 -6.15 -28.33 15.37
CA LEU A 26 -7.58 -28.57 15.57
C LEU A 26 -7.97 -30.05 15.39
N TYR A 27 -7.38 -30.74 14.41
CA TYR A 27 -7.65 -32.17 14.21
C TYR A 27 -6.95 -33.03 15.26
N THR A 28 -5.72 -32.68 15.63
CA THR A 28 -4.91 -33.46 16.59
C THR A 28 -5.46 -33.37 18.01
N TYR A 29 -6.00 -32.22 18.39
CA TYR A 29 -6.52 -31.96 19.74
C TYR A 29 -8.04 -31.71 19.72
N ALA A 30 -8.76 -32.37 18.83
CA ALA A 30 -10.22 -32.22 18.67
C ALA A 30 -11.02 -32.60 19.93
N ASP A 31 -10.42 -33.38 20.83
CA ASP A 31 -10.98 -33.79 22.13
C ASP A 31 -10.74 -32.76 23.25
N ARG A 32 -10.02 -31.67 22.98
CA ARG A 32 -9.71 -30.62 23.96
C ARG A 32 -10.63 -29.40 23.80
N SER A 33 -10.89 -28.72 24.91
CA SER A 33 -11.66 -27.47 24.96
C SER A 33 -10.85 -26.35 25.63
N PRO A 34 -11.07 -25.08 25.24
CA PRO A 34 -11.99 -24.61 24.19
C PRO A 34 -11.53 -24.98 22.77
N SER A 35 -12.50 -25.11 21.86
CA SER A 35 -12.27 -25.41 20.43
C SER A 35 -12.35 -24.13 19.60
N PHE A 36 -11.61 -24.05 18.49
CA PHE A 36 -11.79 -23.02 17.47
C PHE A 36 -12.71 -23.47 16.32
N VAL A 37 -13.43 -24.57 16.52
CA VAL A 37 -14.46 -25.08 15.61
C VAL A 37 -15.81 -24.92 16.32
N PRO A 38 -16.64 -23.92 15.93
CA PRO A 38 -17.96 -23.74 16.49
C PRO A 38 -18.84 -24.99 16.33
N ALA A 39 -19.68 -25.27 17.32
CA ALA A 39 -20.60 -26.40 17.28
C ALA A 39 -21.76 -26.16 16.29
N ASP A 40 -22.19 -24.91 16.15
CA ASP A 40 -23.19 -24.53 15.15
C ASP A 40 -22.58 -24.56 13.74
N VAL A 41 -23.25 -25.27 12.85
CA VAL A 41 -22.77 -25.49 11.48
C VAL A 41 -22.69 -24.19 10.67
N LYS A 42 -23.55 -23.20 10.95
CA LYS A 42 -23.52 -21.91 10.25
C LYS A 42 -22.35 -21.08 10.73
N GLU A 43 -22.12 -21.03 12.05
CA GLU A 43 -20.94 -20.35 12.62
C GLU A 43 -19.64 -20.97 12.11
N HIS A 44 -19.54 -22.31 12.09
CA HIS A 44 -18.39 -23.02 11.53
C HIS A 44 -18.21 -22.74 10.02
N THR A 45 -19.29 -22.74 9.24
CA THR A 45 -19.22 -22.40 7.81
C THR A 45 -18.71 -20.97 7.61
N LEU A 46 -19.21 -20.02 8.40
CA LEU A 46 -18.78 -18.63 8.35
C LEU A 46 -17.30 -18.47 8.75
N ALA A 47 -16.81 -19.25 9.73
CA ALA A 47 -15.39 -19.28 10.09
C ALA A 47 -14.53 -19.63 8.86
N GLY A 48 -14.94 -20.65 8.11
CA GLY A 48 -14.25 -21.05 6.87
C GLY A 48 -14.25 -19.97 5.79
N ILE A 49 -15.36 -19.25 5.62
CA ILE A 49 -15.45 -18.13 4.67
C ILE A 49 -14.48 -17.01 5.06
N LEU A 50 -14.51 -16.58 6.32
CA LEU A 50 -13.69 -15.47 6.81
C LEU A 50 -12.19 -15.78 6.79
N THR A 51 -11.78 -16.99 7.21
CA THR A 51 -10.38 -17.44 7.11
C THR A 51 -9.90 -17.41 5.65
N ARG A 52 -10.68 -17.96 4.71
CA ARG A 52 -10.31 -17.93 3.29
C ARG A 52 -10.31 -16.51 2.71
N TRP A 53 -11.23 -15.65 3.15
CA TRP A 53 -11.30 -14.27 2.69
C TRP A 53 -10.04 -13.51 3.08
N HIS A 54 -9.60 -13.68 4.33
CA HIS A 54 -8.33 -13.12 4.81
C HIS A 54 -7.16 -13.57 3.95
N ASP A 55 -6.98 -14.88 3.76
CA ASP A 55 -5.81 -15.44 3.07
C ASP A 55 -5.78 -15.12 1.57
N CYS A 56 -6.94 -14.95 0.94
CA CYS A 56 -7.04 -14.66 -0.49
C CYS A 56 -7.07 -13.16 -0.83
N TYR A 57 -7.58 -12.31 0.06
CA TYR A 57 -7.90 -10.91 -0.29
C TYR A 57 -7.33 -9.85 0.66
N LEU A 58 -6.88 -10.20 1.87
CA LEU A 58 -6.26 -9.25 2.80
C LEU A 58 -4.75 -9.50 2.96
N GLN A 59 -4.38 -10.72 3.34
CA GLN A 59 -2.97 -11.10 3.52
C GLN A 59 -2.14 -10.86 2.24
N PRO A 60 -2.64 -11.17 1.03
CA PRO A 60 -1.89 -10.94 -0.19
C PRO A 60 -1.79 -9.48 -0.61
N ILE A 61 -2.25 -8.50 0.17
CA ILE A 61 -2.05 -7.08 -0.12
C ILE A 61 -1.51 -6.30 1.09
N GLN A 62 -1.50 -6.93 2.28
CA GLN A 62 -1.04 -6.34 3.55
C GLN A 62 0.35 -5.71 3.47
N GLY A 63 1.26 -6.26 2.65
CA GLY A 63 2.61 -5.71 2.58
C GLY A 63 2.70 -4.35 1.90
N ALA A 64 1.64 -3.84 1.28
CA ALA A 64 1.57 -2.42 0.89
C ALA A 64 1.62 -1.47 2.10
N LEU A 65 1.52 -1.97 3.33
CA LEU A 65 1.70 -1.16 4.52
C LEU A 65 3.16 -1.11 5.00
N TYR A 66 4.04 -2.05 4.61
CA TYR A 66 5.38 -2.17 5.23
C TYR A 66 6.53 -2.57 4.30
N LYS A 67 6.26 -3.03 3.09
CA LYS A 67 7.30 -3.37 2.11
C LYS A 67 7.54 -2.18 1.19
N ALA A 68 8.79 -1.91 0.85
CA ALA A 68 9.17 -0.80 -0.02
C ALA A 68 8.72 -0.96 -1.49
N ALA A 69 8.51 -2.19 -1.98
CA ALA A 69 8.14 -2.47 -3.37
C ALA A 69 6.80 -3.23 -3.47
N PRO A 70 5.71 -2.60 -3.94
CA PRO A 70 4.43 -3.27 -4.12
C PRO A 70 4.22 -3.78 -5.55
N ASN A 71 4.42 -5.09 -5.79
CA ASN A 71 3.89 -5.76 -6.98
C ASN A 71 2.71 -6.66 -6.56
N TRP A 72 1.57 -6.04 -6.26
CA TRP A 72 0.35 -6.72 -5.79
C TRP A 72 -0.76 -6.76 -6.86
N GLY A 73 -0.43 -6.47 -8.12
CA GLY A 73 -1.41 -6.40 -9.21
C GLY A 73 -2.26 -5.13 -9.24
N LEU A 74 -1.99 -4.15 -8.36
CA LEU A 74 -2.63 -2.83 -8.31
C LEU A 74 -1.63 -1.73 -8.70
N ALA A 75 -2.13 -0.58 -9.17
CA ALA A 75 -1.27 0.40 -9.85
C ALA A 75 -0.44 1.26 -8.90
N SER A 76 -0.79 1.34 -7.61
CA SER A 76 -0.03 2.08 -6.59
C SER A 76 -0.21 1.53 -5.18
N ARG A 77 0.67 1.96 -4.26
CA ARG A 77 0.51 1.74 -2.82
C ARG A 77 -0.81 2.32 -2.31
N ALA A 78 -1.14 3.55 -2.68
CA ALA A 78 -2.37 4.22 -2.26
C ALA A 78 -3.63 3.46 -2.69
N GLU A 79 -3.65 2.90 -3.91
CA GLU A 79 -4.72 2.01 -4.37
C GLU A 79 -4.78 0.72 -3.54
N THR A 80 -3.63 0.13 -3.24
CA THR A 80 -3.57 -1.10 -2.45
C THR A 80 -4.06 -0.89 -1.02
N VAL A 81 -3.74 0.25 -0.40
CA VAL A 81 -4.25 0.62 0.93
C VAL A 81 -5.76 0.86 0.90
N ARG A 82 -6.29 1.53 -0.14
CA ARG A 82 -7.75 1.64 -0.35
C ARG A 82 -8.42 0.28 -0.49
N GLU A 83 -7.78 -0.64 -1.20
CA GLU A 83 -8.29 -2.00 -1.36
C GLU A 83 -8.31 -2.77 -0.02
N ILE A 84 -7.29 -2.63 0.84
CA ILE A 84 -7.32 -3.19 2.20
C ILE A 84 -8.57 -2.72 2.96
N VAL A 85 -8.83 -1.42 2.97
CA VAL A 85 -9.99 -0.83 3.67
C VAL A 85 -11.30 -1.33 3.06
N ARG A 86 -11.37 -1.42 1.72
CA ARG A 86 -12.54 -1.97 1.03
C ARG A 86 -12.81 -3.43 1.43
N GLN A 87 -11.76 -4.24 1.53
CA GLN A 87 -11.84 -5.65 1.90
C GLN A 87 -12.24 -5.83 3.38
N LEU A 88 -11.81 -4.94 4.28
CA LEU A 88 -12.32 -4.89 5.66
C LEU A 88 -13.83 -4.57 5.68
N GLY A 89 -14.31 -3.71 4.78
CA GLY A 89 -15.75 -3.49 4.60
C GLY A 89 -16.51 -4.74 4.12
N VAL A 90 -15.88 -5.61 3.33
CA VAL A 90 -16.49 -6.91 2.98
C VAL A 90 -16.52 -7.83 4.18
N VAL A 91 -15.43 -7.89 4.95
CA VAL A 91 -15.38 -8.65 6.20
C VAL A 91 -16.47 -8.19 7.16
N GLU A 92 -16.64 -6.88 7.35
CA GLU A 92 -17.74 -6.30 8.14
C GLU A 92 -19.11 -6.85 7.68
N GLY A 93 -19.36 -6.92 6.37
CA GLY A 93 -20.60 -7.49 5.84
C GLY A 93 -20.80 -8.97 6.18
N LEU A 94 -19.72 -9.72 6.40
CA LEU A 94 -19.73 -11.15 6.74
C LEU A 94 -19.82 -11.40 8.25
N VAL A 95 -19.33 -10.50 9.10
CA VAL A 95 -19.33 -10.67 10.57
C VAL A 95 -20.76 -10.91 11.08
N SER A 96 -20.91 -11.84 12.02
CA SER A 96 -22.18 -12.20 12.64
C SER A 96 -22.83 -10.99 13.35
N GLU A 97 -24.16 -10.93 13.32
CA GLU A 97 -24.91 -9.89 14.04
C GLU A 97 -24.90 -10.14 15.56
N SER A 98 -24.74 -11.40 15.98
CA SER A 98 -24.80 -11.83 17.38
C SER A 98 -23.46 -12.30 17.92
N GLY A 99 -23.32 -12.26 19.23
CA GLY A 99 -22.15 -12.77 19.93
C GLY A 99 -20.91 -11.86 19.82
N PRO A 100 -19.88 -12.14 20.63
CA PRO A 100 -18.72 -11.27 20.71
C PRO A 100 -17.62 -11.61 19.68
N TYR A 101 -17.69 -12.78 19.04
CA TYR A 101 -16.71 -13.26 18.06
C TYR A 101 -17.15 -13.00 16.62
N LEU A 102 -16.25 -13.18 15.65
CA LEU A 102 -16.55 -12.92 14.24
C LEU A 102 -17.74 -13.74 13.72
N THR A 103 -17.87 -14.98 14.18
CA THR A 103 -18.87 -15.93 13.67
C THR A 103 -20.11 -16.04 14.55
N GLY A 104 -20.04 -15.61 15.80
CA GLY A 104 -21.15 -15.76 16.73
C GLY A 104 -20.72 -15.82 18.19
N ALA A 105 -21.27 -16.78 18.92
CA ALA A 105 -21.09 -16.90 20.37
C ALA A 105 -19.76 -17.56 20.77
N GLU A 106 -19.16 -18.34 19.88
CA GLU A 106 -17.95 -19.13 20.15
C GLU A 106 -16.72 -18.58 19.42
N LEU A 107 -15.55 -18.70 20.06
CA LEU A 107 -14.27 -18.36 19.44
C LEU A 107 -14.00 -19.34 18.29
N SER A 108 -13.54 -18.83 17.15
CA SER A 108 -13.38 -19.63 15.93
C SER A 108 -12.01 -19.46 15.29
N LEU A 109 -11.67 -20.35 14.34
CA LEU A 109 -10.44 -20.23 13.56
C LEU A 109 -10.37 -18.88 12.83
N ALA A 110 -11.51 -18.30 12.42
CA ALA A 110 -11.54 -16.98 11.80
C ALA A 110 -11.01 -15.89 12.74
N ASP A 111 -11.36 -15.94 14.03
CA ASP A 111 -10.84 -14.98 15.01
C ASP A 111 -9.32 -15.09 15.12
N ALA A 112 -8.80 -16.32 15.20
CA ALA A 112 -7.36 -16.57 15.26
C ALA A 112 -6.62 -16.17 13.97
N THR A 113 -7.28 -16.28 12.80
CA THR A 113 -6.73 -15.85 11.51
C THR A 113 -6.70 -14.33 11.37
N VAL A 114 -7.82 -13.67 11.66
CA VAL A 114 -8.02 -12.25 11.35
C VAL A 114 -7.40 -11.33 12.40
N PHE A 115 -7.43 -11.72 13.68
CA PHE A 115 -7.02 -10.87 14.79
C PHE A 115 -5.58 -10.34 14.70
N PRO A 116 -4.53 -11.16 14.48
CA PRO A 116 -3.16 -10.66 14.35
C PRO A 116 -2.99 -9.63 13.23
N THR A 117 -3.67 -9.85 12.09
CA THR A 117 -3.66 -8.93 10.96
C THR A 117 -4.40 -7.64 11.28
N CYS A 118 -5.51 -7.70 12.02
CA CYS A 118 -6.24 -6.53 12.49
C CYS A 118 -5.44 -5.68 13.49
N ILE A 119 -4.62 -6.30 14.35
CA ILE A 119 -3.67 -5.55 15.20
C ILE A 119 -2.71 -4.73 14.34
N PHE A 120 -2.15 -5.39 13.33
CA PHE A 120 -1.24 -4.72 12.39
C PHE A 120 -1.94 -3.59 11.61
N PHE A 121 -3.17 -3.80 11.17
CA PHE A 121 -3.96 -2.77 10.48
C PHE A 121 -4.31 -1.60 11.40
N ALA A 122 -4.72 -1.86 12.64
CA ALA A 122 -4.97 -0.83 13.65
C ALA A 122 -3.75 0.05 13.90
N PHE A 123 -2.54 -0.52 13.81
CA PHE A 123 -1.29 0.22 13.96
C PHE A 123 -0.87 0.98 12.69
N MET A 124 -0.99 0.37 11.51
CA MET A 124 -0.42 0.91 10.27
C MET A 124 -1.37 1.82 9.48
N LEU A 125 -2.66 1.51 9.40
CA LEU A 125 -3.62 2.28 8.59
C LEU A 125 -3.74 3.76 9.01
N PRO A 126 -3.65 4.14 10.30
CA PRO A 126 -3.61 5.55 10.69
C PRO A 126 -2.44 6.32 10.07
N LYS A 127 -1.30 5.65 9.84
CA LYS A 127 -0.16 6.28 9.17
C LYS A 127 -0.53 6.68 7.74
N PHE A 128 -1.41 5.92 7.07
CA PHE A 128 -1.92 6.25 5.73
C PHE A 128 -3.17 7.15 5.74
N GLY A 129 -3.51 7.76 6.88
CA GLY A 129 -4.65 8.68 7.01
C GLY A 129 -6.01 8.00 7.22
N TYR A 130 -6.03 6.72 7.59
CA TYR A 130 -7.25 6.00 7.93
C TYR A 130 -7.33 5.79 9.45
N GLU A 131 -8.18 6.57 10.11
CA GLU A 131 -8.47 6.39 11.54
C GLU A 131 -9.16 5.04 11.79
N THR A 132 -8.94 4.41 12.95
CA THR A 132 -9.51 3.09 13.29
C THR A 132 -11.03 3.05 13.16
N ASP A 133 -11.71 4.10 13.63
CA ASP A 133 -13.16 4.24 13.52
C ASP A 133 -13.65 4.41 12.07
N ALA A 134 -12.75 4.69 11.12
CA ALA A 134 -13.07 4.84 9.71
C ALA A 134 -13.04 3.51 8.92
N PHE A 135 -12.37 2.47 9.43
CA PHE A 135 -12.25 1.18 8.71
C PHE A 135 -12.73 -0.05 9.47
N PHE A 136 -12.98 0.03 10.78
CA PHE A 136 -13.79 -0.97 11.48
C PHE A 136 -15.24 -0.51 11.55
N GLY A 137 -16.11 -1.22 10.82
CA GLY A 137 -17.55 -1.05 10.95
C GLY A 137 -18.07 -1.49 12.32
N PRO A 138 -19.37 -1.27 12.62
CA PRO A 138 -19.93 -1.52 13.94
C PRO A 138 -19.70 -2.94 14.47
N LYS A 139 -19.74 -3.97 13.61
CA LYS A 139 -19.58 -5.37 14.02
C LYS A 139 -18.12 -5.72 14.28
N LEU A 140 -17.22 -5.30 13.40
CA LEU A 140 -15.79 -5.42 13.62
C LEU A 140 -15.33 -4.63 14.83
N LYS A 141 -15.90 -3.46 15.09
CA LYS A 141 -15.59 -2.67 16.29
C LYS A 141 -16.01 -3.40 17.57
N ARG A 142 -17.22 -3.94 17.62
CA ARG A 142 -17.69 -4.78 18.75
C ARG A 142 -16.76 -5.97 18.99
N TRP A 143 -16.41 -6.68 17.93
CA TRP A 143 -15.49 -7.80 17.99
C TRP A 143 -14.09 -7.38 18.47
N TRP A 144 -13.55 -6.30 17.90
CA TRP A 144 -12.25 -5.74 18.25
C TRP A 144 -12.19 -5.34 19.73
N GLU A 145 -13.21 -4.65 20.23
CA GLU A 145 -13.35 -4.27 21.64
C GLU A 145 -13.36 -5.52 22.54
N HIS A 146 -14.12 -6.55 22.18
CA HIS A 146 -14.13 -7.80 22.94
C HIS A 146 -12.75 -8.48 22.97
N MET A 147 -12.11 -8.65 21.81
CA MET A 147 -10.81 -9.31 21.69
C MET A 147 -9.70 -8.56 22.46
N THR A 148 -9.78 -7.24 22.54
CA THR A 148 -8.76 -6.39 23.16
C THR A 148 -9.01 -6.08 24.64
N THR A 149 -10.21 -6.36 25.17
CA THR A 149 -10.58 -6.00 26.55
C THR A 149 -11.10 -7.15 27.41
N SER A 150 -11.58 -8.24 26.78
CA SER A 150 -12.30 -9.30 27.46
C SER A 150 -11.72 -10.70 27.23
N GLU A 151 -11.16 -10.97 26.03
CA GLU A 151 -10.57 -12.29 25.72
C GLU A 151 -9.09 -12.36 26.14
N ALA A 152 -8.82 -13.08 27.22
CA ALA A 152 -7.52 -13.07 27.90
C ALA A 152 -6.35 -13.50 27.02
N VAL A 153 -6.53 -14.48 26.12
CA VAL A 153 -5.46 -14.91 25.21
C VAL A 153 -5.20 -13.84 24.15
N ALA A 154 -6.26 -13.29 23.57
CA ALA A 154 -6.18 -12.24 22.56
C ALA A 154 -5.52 -10.97 23.11
N MET A 155 -5.82 -10.58 24.35
CA MET A 155 -5.18 -9.44 25.02
C MET A 155 -3.66 -9.61 25.15
N ARG A 156 -3.18 -10.82 25.49
CA ARG A 156 -1.73 -11.09 25.55
C ARG A 156 -1.09 -11.00 24.17
N ILE A 157 -1.70 -11.61 23.16
CA ILE A 157 -1.23 -11.53 21.76
C ILE A 157 -1.18 -10.08 21.29
N HIS A 158 -2.21 -9.28 21.62
CA HIS A 158 -2.26 -7.86 21.29
C HIS A 158 -1.08 -7.10 21.88
N ALA A 159 -0.78 -7.29 23.17
CA ALA A 159 0.34 -6.64 23.83
C ALA A 159 1.71 -7.06 23.24
N GLU A 160 1.89 -8.34 22.93
CA GLU A 160 3.13 -8.86 22.34
C GLU A 160 3.37 -8.30 20.93
N VAL A 161 2.34 -8.32 20.08
CA VAL A 161 2.43 -7.79 18.70
C VAL A 161 2.66 -6.29 18.74
N LEU A 162 1.94 -5.55 19.58
CA LEU A 162 2.10 -4.10 19.71
C LEU A 162 3.51 -3.74 20.19
N GLY A 163 4.05 -4.44 21.19
CA GLY A 163 5.42 -4.20 21.65
C GLY A 163 6.48 -4.43 20.56
N ALA A 164 6.28 -5.42 19.68
CA ALA A 164 7.15 -5.63 18.52
C ALA A 164 7.03 -4.50 17.49
N LEU A 165 5.81 -4.02 17.24
CA LEU A 165 5.53 -2.91 16.33
C LEU A 165 6.12 -1.58 16.82
N ASP A 166 5.98 -1.29 18.11
CA ASP A 166 6.59 -0.12 18.75
C ASP A 166 8.11 -0.17 18.65
N GLY A 167 8.70 -1.36 18.88
CA GLY A 167 10.14 -1.55 18.72
C GLY A 167 10.62 -1.31 17.28
N TRP A 168 9.83 -1.71 16.28
CA TRP A 168 10.12 -1.44 14.87
C TRP A 168 9.95 0.04 14.51
N GLU A 169 8.93 0.71 15.06
CA GLU A 169 8.74 2.14 14.89
C GLU A 169 9.89 2.95 15.48
N ALA A 170 10.32 2.64 16.70
CA ALA A 170 11.47 3.28 17.33
C ALA A 170 12.78 3.08 16.55
N ALA A 171 12.87 2.01 15.76
CA ALA A 171 14.00 1.73 14.86
C ALA A 171 13.89 2.40 13.48
N GLY A 172 12.90 3.26 13.25
CA GLY A 172 12.71 3.97 11.97
C GLY A 172 12.27 3.06 10.82
N ARG A 173 11.63 1.92 11.11
CA ARG A 173 11.26 0.93 10.07
C ARG A 173 10.35 1.51 8.99
N TRP A 174 9.57 2.55 9.32
CA TRP A 174 8.55 3.13 8.44
C TRP A 174 9.02 4.36 7.66
N ASP A 175 10.21 4.88 7.97
CA ASP A 175 10.72 6.19 7.50
C ASP A 175 10.84 6.28 5.98
N THR A 176 11.07 5.14 5.33
CA THR A 176 11.25 5.04 3.87
C THR A 176 9.97 4.66 3.12
N ILE A 177 8.87 4.41 3.85
CA ILE A 177 7.61 3.98 3.26
C ILE A 177 6.76 5.20 2.95
N LEU A 178 6.49 5.41 1.65
CA LEU A 178 5.64 6.50 1.18
C LEU A 178 4.23 6.40 1.75
N GLY A 179 3.74 7.50 2.32
CA GLY A 179 2.44 7.57 2.98
C GLY A 179 2.45 7.10 4.43
N ALA A 180 3.55 6.51 4.93
CA ALA A 180 3.74 6.26 6.35
C ALA A 180 4.75 7.25 6.94
N GLY A 181 6.05 6.92 6.92
CA GLY A 181 7.12 7.81 7.38
C GLY A 181 7.58 8.83 6.34
N LEU A 182 7.55 8.47 5.05
CA LEU A 182 7.87 9.39 3.95
C LEU A 182 6.60 10.10 3.47
N ARG A 183 6.62 11.44 3.40
CA ARG A 183 5.50 12.26 2.90
C ARG A 183 5.98 13.37 1.96
N ASP A 184 5.05 13.86 1.15
CA ASP A 184 5.21 15.10 0.41
C ASP A 184 4.78 16.28 1.28
N ASP A 185 5.73 16.90 1.98
CA ASP A 185 5.53 18.08 2.80
C ASP A 185 6.06 19.37 2.15
N ALA A 186 6.59 19.25 0.93
CA ALA A 186 7.19 20.38 0.24
C ALA A 186 6.11 21.39 -0.20
N PRO A 187 6.42 22.70 -0.23
CA PRO A 187 5.47 23.71 -0.69
C PRO A 187 4.96 23.45 -2.11
N ALA A 188 3.73 23.89 -2.37
CA ALA A 188 3.16 23.89 -3.72
C ALA A 188 4.00 24.78 -4.65
N THR A 189 4.18 24.30 -5.88
CA THR A 189 4.96 24.91 -6.95
C THR A 189 4.03 25.51 -8.01
N ILE A 190 4.63 26.12 -9.04
CA ILE A 190 3.89 26.60 -10.20
C ILE A 190 3.22 25.44 -10.97
N PHE A 191 3.80 24.25 -10.95
CA PHE A 191 3.22 23.08 -11.63
C PHE A 191 1.96 22.57 -10.92
N ASP A 192 1.89 22.66 -9.60
CA ASP A 192 0.66 22.34 -8.85
C ASP A 192 -0.49 23.26 -9.27
N LYS A 193 -0.21 24.54 -9.53
CA LYS A 193 -1.20 25.50 -10.06
C LYS A 193 -1.64 25.17 -11.49
N ILE A 194 -0.74 24.66 -12.33
CA ILE A 194 -1.09 24.17 -13.68
C ILE A 194 -2.00 22.93 -13.57
N ILE A 195 -1.62 21.95 -12.72
CA ILE A 195 -2.40 20.73 -12.49
C ILE A 195 -3.80 21.08 -11.97
N ALA A 196 -3.90 22.05 -11.06
CA ALA A 196 -5.16 22.57 -10.52
C ALA A 196 -5.94 23.47 -11.51
N LYS A 197 -5.37 23.76 -12.69
CA LYS A 197 -5.95 24.63 -13.73
C LYS A 197 -6.19 26.07 -13.26
N GLU A 198 -5.44 26.52 -12.26
CA GLU A 198 -5.45 27.90 -11.76
C GLU A 198 -4.73 28.86 -12.72
N ILE A 199 -3.74 28.33 -13.44
CA ILE A 199 -3.03 29.04 -14.49
C ILE A 199 -3.05 28.23 -15.80
N PRO A 200 -3.10 28.90 -16.97
CA PRO A 200 -3.15 28.20 -18.25
C PRO A 200 -1.81 27.56 -18.61
N ALA A 201 -1.88 26.45 -19.33
CA ALA A 201 -0.74 25.82 -20.00
C ALA A 201 -1.19 25.27 -21.36
N ASP A 202 -0.29 25.21 -22.33
CA ASP A 202 -0.54 24.55 -23.62
C ASP A 202 -0.34 23.03 -23.45
N VAL A 203 -1.43 22.35 -23.07
CA VAL A 203 -1.44 20.93 -22.73
C VAL A 203 -1.36 20.07 -24.01
N LEU A 204 -0.40 19.15 -24.03
CA LEU A 204 -0.20 18.17 -25.09
C LEU A 204 -0.82 16.81 -24.75
N TYR A 205 -0.79 16.45 -23.47
CA TYR A 205 -1.32 15.18 -22.96
C TYR A 205 -1.69 15.28 -21.49
N GLU A 206 -2.79 14.64 -21.08
CA GLU A 206 -3.20 14.55 -19.67
C GLU A 206 -3.83 13.18 -19.41
N ASP A 207 -3.44 12.53 -18.32
CA ASP A 207 -4.14 11.38 -17.76
C ASP A 207 -4.30 11.49 -16.23
N ASP A 208 -4.59 10.38 -15.57
CA ASP A 208 -4.75 10.28 -14.12
C ASP A 208 -3.43 10.48 -13.37
N LYS A 209 -2.29 10.14 -13.99
CA LYS A 209 -0.97 10.12 -13.33
C LYS A 209 -0.10 11.32 -13.69
N CYS A 210 -0.22 11.85 -14.90
CA CYS A 210 0.71 12.85 -15.40
C CYS A 210 0.06 13.91 -16.30
N LEU A 211 0.82 14.97 -16.54
CA LEU A 211 0.48 16.06 -17.44
C LEU A 211 1.71 16.38 -18.30
N ALA A 212 1.50 16.54 -19.60
CA ALA A 212 2.51 17.06 -20.51
C ALA A 212 2.04 18.36 -21.17
N PHE A 213 2.89 19.37 -21.17
CA PHE A 213 2.57 20.71 -21.68
C PHE A 213 3.80 21.43 -22.20
N ARG A 214 3.64 22.39 -23.12
CA ARG A 214 4.78 23.13 -23.69
C ARG A 214 5.45 24.01 -22.64
N ASP A 215 6.78 24.04 -22.70
CA ASP A 215 7.56 24.98 -21.90
C ASP A 215 7.36 26.41 -22.44
N ILE A 216 7.22 27.38 -21.53
CA ILE A 216 7.04 28.80 -21.88
C ILE A 216 8.35 29.46 -22.33
N ASN A 217 9.50 28.86 -21.99
CA ASN A 217 10.85 29.29 -22.36
C ASN A 217 11.56 28.14 -23.13
N PRO A 218 11.17 27.87 -24.39
CA PRO A 218 11.68 26.72 -25.13
C PRO A 218 13.19 26.80 -25.43
N ALA A 219 13.95 25.74 -25.10
CA ALA A 219 15.38 25.60 -25.41
C ALA A 219 15.65 24.85 -26.75
N ALA A 220 14.59 24.41 -27.41
CA ALA A 220 14.59 23.77 -28.72
C ALA A 220 13.28 24.08 -29.46
N PRO A 221 13.21 23.92 -30.80
CA PRO A 221 11.99 24.17 -31.58
C PRO A 221 10.76 23.43 -31.04
N THR A 222 10.96 22.23 -30.51
CA THR A 222 9.97 21.55 -29.66
C THR A 222 10.58 21.38 -28.27
N HIS A 223 9.96 22.01 -27.27
CA HIS A 223 10.27 21.83 -25.86
C HIS A 223 8.96 21.68 -25.09
N PHE A 224 8.80 20.55 -24.42
CA PHE A 224 7.68 20.31 -23.52
C PHE A 224 8.14 19.59 -22.26
N LEU A 225 7.35 19.73 -21.20
CA LEU A 225 7.58 19.10 -19.92
C LEU A 225 6.61 17.93 -19.75
N VAL A 226 7.04 16.87 -19.08
CA VAL A 226 6.17 15.80 -18.57
C VAL A 226 6.34 15.75 -17.05
N ILE A 227 5.24 15.92 -16.32
CA ILE A 227 5.24 16.03 -14.85
C ILE A 227 4.25 15.03 -14.23
N PRO A 228 4.53 14.50 -13.03
CA PRO A 228 3.53 13.76 -12.28
C PRO A 228 2.47 14.73 -11.74
N LYS A 229 1.20 14.30 -11.71
CA LYS A 229 0.10 15.06 -11.10
C LYS A 229 0.11 14.94 -9.58
N GLN A 230 0.49 13.76 -9.09
CA GLN A 230 0.78 13.50 -7.69
C GLN A 230 2.26 13.16 -7.59
N ARG A 231 3.08 14.10 -7.11
CA ARG A 231 4.53 13.93 -7.08
C ARG A 231 5.00 13.06 -5.91
N GLU A 232 4.19 12.89 -4.87
CA GLU A 232 4.46 11.96 -3.74
C GLU A 232 5.86 12.13 -3.12
N GLY A 233 6.35 13.38 -3.03
CA GLY A 233 7.68 13.69 -2.47
C GLY A 233 8.80 13.73 -3.52
N LEU A 234 8.51 13.45 -4.80
CA LEU A 234 9.41 13.67 -5.95
C LEU A 234 9.56 15.16 -6.27
N THR A 235 10.10 15.93 -5.33
CA THR A 235 10.61 17.28 -5.59
C THR A 235 11.89 17.25 -6.42
N GLN A 236 12.65 16.15 -6.33
CA GLN A 236 13.92 15.90 -7.01
C GLN A 236 14.01 14.41 -7.40
N LEU A 237 14.83 14.08 -8.40
CA LEU A 237 15.02 12.69 -8.82
C LEU A 237 15.69 11.85 -7.72
N ARG A 238 16.62 12.43 -6.95
CA ARG A 238 17.31 11.75 -5.84
C ARG A 238 16.38 11.31 -4.71
N ASN A 239 15.15 11.82 -4.67
CA ASN A 239 14.13 11.45 -3.69
C ASN A 239 13.26 10.28 -4.17
N ALA A 240 13.50 9.76 -5.37
CA ALA A 240 12.79 8.59 -5.87
C ALA A 240 13.05 7.36 -5.01
N THR A 241 12.02 6.52 -4.91
CA THR A 241 12.00 5.27 -4.15
C THR A 241 11.38 4.18 -5.02
N GLU A 242 11.41 2.94 -4.55
CA GLU A 242 10.76 1.81 -5.23
C GLU A 242 9.25 2.04 -5.48
N ASP A 243 8.59 2.84 -4.64
CA ASP A 243 7.18 3.23 -4.86
C ASP A 243 6.96 4.06 -6.13
N HIS A 244 8.00 4.76 -6.57
CA HIS A 244 7.93 5.64 -7.74
C HIS A 244 8.24 4.91 -9.05
N VAL A 245 8.65 3.64 -9.03
CA VAL A 245 9.04 2.90 -10.25
C VAL A 245 7.94 2.92 -11.31
N GLY A 246 6.70 2.66 -10.91
CA GLY A 246 5.54 2.69 -11.82
C GLY A 246 5.27 4.07 -12.40
N LEU A 247 5.36 5.12 -11.57
CA LEU A 247 5.16 6.51 -11.98
C LEU A 247 6.27 6.97 -12.93
N LEU A 248 7.54 6.77 -12.58
CA LEU A 248 8.70 7.15 -13.40
C LEU A 248 8.68 6.45 -14.75
N GLY A 249 8.36 5.15 -14.78
CA GLY A 249 8.17 4.41 -16.04
C GLY A 249 7.05 5.00 -16.89
N HIS A 250 5.92 5.36 -16.27
CA HIS A 250 4.80 6.02 -16.95
C HIS A 250 5.19 7.37 -17.57
N LEU A 251 5.90 8.23 -16.82
CA LEU A 251 6.36 9.53 -17.33
C LEU A 251 7.28 9.35 -18.57
N MET A 252 8.18 8.37 -18.55
CA MET A 252 9.07 8.07 -19.67
C MET A 252 8.30 7.58 -20.91
N LEU A 253 7.28 6.73 -20.73
CA LEU A 253 6.42 6.27 -21.83
C LEU A 253 5.63 7.43 -22.44
N VAL A 254 5.09 8.31 -21.60
CA VAL A 254 4.36 9.50 -22.06
C VAL A 254 5.28 10.45 -22.82
N ALA A 255 6.51 10.67 -22.34
CA ALA A 255 7.50 11.47 -23.06
C ALA A 255 7.74 10.95 -24.50
N GLY A 256 7.93 9.64 -24.66
CA GLY A 256 8.10 9.03 -25.99
C GLY A 256 6.86 9.09 -26.87
N ARG A 257 5.67 8.89 -26.28
CA ARG A 257 4.39 9.02 -26.97
C ARG A 257 4.19 10.44 -27.51
N VAL A 258 4.29 11.45 -26.64
CA VAL A 258 4.07 12.85 -27.03
C VAL A 258 5.13 13.30 -28.04
N ALA A 259 6.38 12.86 -27.91
CA ALA A 259 7.42 13.14 -28.91
C ALA A 259 7.05 12.60 -30.31
N THR A 260 6.44 11.40 -30.36
CA THR A 260 5.94 10.81 -31.62
C THR A 260 4.77 11.63 -32.18
N GLU A 261 3.82 12.03 -31.33
CA GLU A 261 2.68 12.88 -31.71
C GLU A 261 3.11 14.27 -32.20
N GLN A 262 4.25 14.78 -31.71
CA GLN A 262 4.89 16.02 -32.18
C GLN A 262 5.76 15.83 -33.44
N ASN A 263 5.76 14.64 -34.07
CA ASN A 263 6.52 14.31 -35.27
C ASN A 263 8.04 14.55 -35.14
N LEU A 264 8.61 14.26 -33.96
CA LEU A 264 10.05 14.37 -33.74
C LEU A 264 10.79 13.17 -34.33
N GLU A 265 11.74 13.42 -35.23
CA GLU A 265 12.66 12.37 -35.74
C GLU A 265 13.63 11.87 -34.67
N GLY A 266 13.91 12.70 -33.67
CA GLY A 266 14.74 12.40 -32.51
C GLY A 266 14.57 13.48 -31.45
N PHE A 267 14.83 13.12 -30.19
CA PHE A 267 14.69 14.03 -29.05
C PHE A 267 15.66 13.67 -27.92
N ARG A 268 15.89 14.64 -27.02
CA ARG A 268 16.63 14.46 -25.77
C ARG A 268 15.65 14.60 -24.61
N VAL A 269 15.72 13.66 -23.67
CA VAL A 269 15.08 13.79 -22.36
C VAL A 269 16.12 14.29 -21.36
N VAL A 270 15.81 15.34 -20.61
CA VAL A 270 16.66 15.88 -19.54
C VAL A 270 15.87 15.89 -18.24
N VAL A 271 16.50 15.41 -17.16
CA VAL A 271 15.98 15.50 -15.81
C VAL A 271 17.03 16.22 -14.97
N ASN A 272 16.67 17.41 -14.51
CA ASN A 272 17.54 18.21 -13.67
C ASN A 272 17.28 17.87 -12.20
N ASP A 273 18.35 17.75 -11.42
CA ASP A 273 18.26 17.46 -9.99
C ASP A 273 19.04 18.52 -9.20
N GLY A 274 18.28 19.31 -8.42
CA GLY A 274 18.79 20.38 -7.58
C GLY A 274 19.29 21.61 -8.35
N ALA A 275 19.54 22.68 -7.63
CA ALA A 275 19.93 23.97 -8.22
C ALA A 275 21.22 23.88 -9.06
N GLN A 276 22.22 23.09 -8.62
CA GLN A 276 23.45 22.88 -9.40
C GLN A 276 23.22 22.11 -10.70
N GLY A 277 22.19 21.25 -10.74
CA GLY A 277 21.76 20.54 -11.94
C GLY A 277 20.88 21.38 -12.86
N GLY A 278 20.60 22.65 -12.54
CA GLY A 278 19.72 23.52 -13.33
C GLY A 278 18.23 23.31 -13.06
N GLN A 279 17.86 22.71 -11.92
CA GLN A 279 16.46 22.56 -11.56
C GLN A 279 15.90 23.87 -11.00
N GLU A 280 14.89 24.44 -11.66
CA GLU A 280 14.24 25.69 -11.24
C GLU A 280 12.94 25.44 -10.47
N VAL A 281 12.19 24.41 -10.86
CA VAL A 281 10.95 24.01 -10.19
C VAL A 281 11.17 22.69 -9.45
N PHE A 282 11.01 22.71 -8.13
CA PHE A 282 11.18 21.54 -7.24
C PHE A 282 9.96 20.61 -7.27
N HIS A 283 9.67 20.13 -8.46
CA HIS A 283 8.65 19.16 -8.81
C HIS A 283 9.24 18.36 -9.97
N LEU A 284 9.47 17.06 -9.81
CA LEU A 284 10.17 16.27 -10.82
C LEU A 284 9.51 16.46 -12.20
N HIS A 285 10.31 16.81 -13.20
CA HIS A 285 9.82 17.01 -14.55
C HIS A 285 10.84 16.51 -15.56
N LEU A 286 10.33 15.90 -16.62
CA LEU A 286 11.12 15.53 -17.78
C LEU A 286 11.06 16.68 -18.78
N HIS A 287 12.19 17.28 -19.12
CA HIS A 287 12.30 18.13 -20.29
C HIS A 287 12.42 17.25 -21.53
N VAL A 288 11.58 17.47 -22.54
CA VAL A 288 11.68 16.81 -23.83
C VAL A 288 12.02 17.84 -24.90
N LEU A 289 13.21 17.72 -25.48
CA LEU A 289 13.80 18.69 -26.40
C LEU A 289 13.98 18.05 -27.78
N GLY A 290 13.48 18.68 -28.84
CA GLY A 290 13.62 18.17 -30.20
C GLY A 290 13.32 19.21 -31.28
N GLY A 291 13.16 18.73 -32.52
CA GLY A 291 12.90 19.57 -33.70
C GLY A 291 14.17 20.17 -34.32
N ARG A 292 15.34 19.73 -33.87
CA ARG A 292 16.66 20.02 -34.45
C ARG A 292 17.68 18.97 -34.01
N GLN A 293 18.83 18.89 -34.69
CA GLN A 293 19.97 18.12 -34.22
C GLN A 293 20.45 18.63 -32.86
N MET A 294 20.54 17.73 -31.88
CA MET A 294 21.06 18.05 -30.55
C MET A 294 22.60 17.94 -30.54
N SER A 295 23.28 18.92 -29.92
CA SER A 295 24.75 18.97 -29.82
C SER A 295 25.29 18.14 -28.65
N TRP A 296 26.55 17.71 -28.73
CA TRP A 296 27.28 17.04 -27.64
C TRP A 296 28.62 17.76 -27.38
N PRO A 297 29.05 17.98 -26.11
CA PRO A 297 28.42 17.57 -24.84
C PRO A 297 27.05 18.23 -24.60
N PRO A 298 26.20 17.66 -23.73
CA PRO A 298 24.79 18.05 -23.60
C PRO A 298 24.54 19.24 -22.66
N GLY A 299 25.60 19.90 -22.16
CA GLY A 299 25.53 21.09 -21.32
C GLY A 299 25.83 22.36 -22.10
#